data_AF-A0A962HUQ6-F1
#
_entry.id   AF-A0A962HUQ6-F1
#
_cell.length_a   1.000
_cell.length_b   1.000
_cell.length_c   1.000
_cell.angle_alpha   90.00
_cell.angle_beta   90.00
_cell.angle_gamma   90.00
#
_symmetry.space_group_name_H-M   'P 1'
#
loop_
_entity.id
_entity.type
_entity.pdbx_description
1 polymer ?
#
loop_
_entity_poly.entity_id
_entity_poly.type
_entity_poly.pdbx_seq_one_letter_code
_entity_poly.pdbx_strand_id
1 'polypeptide(L)'
;MIIRKQGPRQLALDEPIRHESSHKRPVTRRDFIGQGMRAGPALVVAPSLLTMLLGSKGARALSPDLNALKGPTECNIQLGAGKIPFIAFDLAGGANLNGSEALIGGPGGPLDFLSTGGYARLGLPGDLLPNSPNAASPTNNFINQEFGLPWHADGGMLRGMLLATAVTTRAFTNGAVIAARSENDTGNNPHNPMYGINKAGADGGLLTLIGSQASDSGGNSMAPVMMIDPAKRPTKVDRASDVTGLVDTGELGTLFANSDDAIAVLESITRVSHRKIDLAAVDPKLAATEAAALKKLVRCGYLKSADLADRFRSPAALNPDIDPDIVGPAGIWTQAEYDGDGEFRKTAAVMKMIVEGYAGAGTVTMGGFDYHGQGRATGELRNFRAGRCIGACLEYAARKGKPLMVYIFSDGSLSANVTVDNSADGRGKSMWASDNQGTAASIMLVFNPGGRAQLRSPTRQQIGNFSPDGAVVTSSSPAANSVNLLVETVVLNYMALHGEEGQFASRFPQNGLGGSQLRDTLTLFAPIVNGVI
;
A
#
# COMPACT_ATOMS: atom_id res chain seq x y z
N MET A 1 -23.05 45.72 -10.50
CA MET A 1 -21.87 45.41 -9.68
C MET A 1 -21.57 43.93 -9.85
N ILE A 2 -20.63 43.58 -10.73
CA ILE A 2 -20.18 42.19 -10.89
C ILE A 2 -19.23 41.93 -9.71
N ILE A 3 -19.72 41.28 -8.66
CA ILE A 3 -18.86 40.79 -7.58
C ILE A 3 -18.02 39.67 -8.19
N ARG A 4 -16.80 40.01 -8.65
CA ARG A 4 -15.81 38.99 -9.01
C ARG A 4 -15.41 38.30 -7.70
N LYS A 5 -15.88 37.07 -7.51
CA LYS A 5 -15.36 36.21 -6.44
C LYS A 5 -13.84 36.12 -6.64
N GLN A 6 -13.07 36.35 -5.57
CA GLN A 6 -11.62 36.11 -5.61
C GLN A 6 -11.38 34.64 -5.98
N GLY A 7 -10.38 34.39 -6.83
CA GLY A 7 -9.95 33.04 -7.13
C GLY A 7 -9.42 32.33 -5.88
N PRO A 8 -9.49 30.99 -5.82
CA PRO A 8 -9.00 30.26 -4.66
C PRO A 8 -7.49 30.47 -4.51
N ARG A 9 -7.02 30.69 -3.28
CA ARG A 9 -5.58 30.74 -2.99
C ARG A 9 -5.03 29.33 -2.84
N GLN A 10 -3.73 29.20 -3.07
CA GLN A 10 -2.98 28.00 -2.69
C GLN A 10 -3.05 27.78 -1.17
N LEU A 11 -3.31 26.53 -0.79
CA LEU A 11 -3.30 26.08 0.60
C LEU A 11 -1.97 25.41 0.93
N ALA A 12 -1.52 25.52 2.17
CA ALA A 12 -0.40 24.70 2.64
C ALA A 12 -0.80 23.20 2.66
N LEU A 13 0.18 22.31 2.66
CA LEU A 13 -0.05 20.85 2.54
C LEU A 13 -1.07 20.33 3.57
N ASP A 14 -0.92 20.75 4.82
CA ASP A 14 -1.78 20.35 5.96
C ASP A 14 -2.83 21.40 6.30
N GLU A 15 -2.92 22.47 5.52
CA GLU A 15 -3.95 23.47 5.74
C GLU A 15 -5.33 22.90 5.37
N PRO A 16 -6.31 22.97 6.29
CA PRO A 16 -7.63 22.43 6.03
C PRO A 16 -8.34 23.23 4.95
N ILE A 17 -9.07 22.53 4.10
CA ILE A 17 -9.96 23.16 3.12
C ILE A 17 -11.18 23.73 3.86
N ARG A 18 -11.50 25.01 3.62
CA ARG A 18 -12.59 25.74 4.31
C ARG A 18 -13.83 25.88 3.43
N HIS A 19 -15.00 25.84 4.06
CA HIS A 19 -16.32 25.87 3.41
C HIS A 19 -16.77 27.28 2.99
N GLU A 20 -16.00 27.94 2.12
CA GLU A 20 -16.28 29.32 1.72
C GLU A 20 -17.15 29.43 0.46
N SER A 21 -17.18 28.40 -0.42
CA SER A 21 -17.91 28.53 -1.70
C SER A 21 -18.43 27.29 -2.43
N SER A 22 -17.97 26.06 -2.14
CA SER A 22 -18.29 24.88 -2.99
C SER A 22 -18.41 23.53 -2.28
N HIS A 23 -18.24 23.47 -0.96
CA HIS A 23 -18.16 22.21 -0.19
C HIS A 23 -19.25 22.13 0.87
N LYS A 24 -19.95 20.99 0.99
CA LYS A 24 -20.89 20.72 2.10
C LYS A 24 -20.16 20.78 3.45
N ARG A 25 -20.78 21.29 4.51
CA ARG A 25 -20.15 21.29 5.84
C ARG A 25 -19.88 19.84 6.30
N PRO A 26 -18.73 19.56 6.93
CA PRO A 26 -18.35 18.21 7.31
C PRO A 26 -19.14 17.82 8.55
N VAL A 27 -19.86 16.70 8.47
CA VAL A 27 -20.69 16.20 9.57
C VAL A 27 -20.22 14.85 10.07
N THR A 28 -19.47 14.11 9.26
CA THR A 28 -18.90 12.82 9.62
C THR A 28 -17.38 12.92 9.82
N ARG A 29 -16.81 12.01 10.62
CA ARG A 29 -15.34 11.88 10.78
C ARG A 29 -14.61 11.81 9.43
N ARG A 30 -15.23 11.17 8.43
CA ARG A 30 -14.67 11.01 7.09
C ARG A 30 -14.61 12.33 6.34
N ASP A 31 -15.69 13.12 6.39
CA ASP A 31 -15.70 14.47 5.81
C ASP A 31 -14.57 15.32 6.43
N PHE A 32 -14.32 15.19 7.74
CA PHE A 32 -13.20 15.87 8.38
C PHE A 32 -11.83 15.39 7.86
N ILE A 33 -11.66 14.12 7.45
CA ILE A 33 -10.37 13.60 6.93
C ILE A 33 -10.14 14.03 5.48
N GLY A 34 -11.16 13.93 4.62
CA GLY A 34 -11.08 14.41 3.23
C GLY A 34 -10.68 15.90 3.16
N GLN A 35 -11.11 16.67 4.15
CA GLN A 35 -10.85 18.11 4.28
C GLN A 35 -9.57 18.45 5.07
N GLY A 36 -8.85 17.45 5.62
CA GLY A 36 -7.59 17.64 6.35
C GLY A 36 -7.72 18.07 7.83
N MET A 37 -8.90 17.92 8.45
CA MET A 37 -9.22 18.43 9.79
C MET A 37 -9.01 17.43 10.96
N ARG A 38 -8.41 16.25 10.75
CA ARG A 38 -8.12 15.30 11.85
C ARG A 38 -6.82 14.52 11.72
N ALA A 39 -6.01 14.53 12.79
CA ALA A 39 -5.02 13.50 13.12
C ALA A 39 -5.67 12.44 14.03
N GLY A 40 -5.48 11.14 13.75
CA GLY A 40 -6.25 10.06 14.39
C GLY A 40 -5.83 9.72 15.83
N PRO A 41 -6.75 9.27 16.71
CA PRO A 41 -6.40 8.75 18.04
C PRO A 41 -5.75 7.36 17.97
N ALA A 42 -4.78 7.05 18.86
CA ALA A 42 -4.12 5.75 18.94
C ALA A 42 -5.00 4.71 19.68
N LEU A 43 -5.11 3.49 19.14
CA LEU A 43 -5.75 2.36 19.82
C LEU A 43 -4.82 1.16 19.67
N VAL A 44 -4.23 0.72 20.78
CA VAL A 44 -3.39 -0.48 20.84
C VAL A 44 -4.30 -1.68 21.11
N VAL A 45 -4.33 -2.65 20.19
CA VAL A 45 -4.95 -3.96 20.43
C VAL A 45 -3.83 -4.88 20.94
N ALA A 46 -4.01 -5.42 22.15
CA ALA A 46 -3.01 -6.25 22.81
C ALA A 46 -2.69 -7.50 21.97
N PRO A 47 -1.40 -7.83 21.73
CA PRO A 47 -1.03 -9.09 21.11
C PRO A 47 -1.35 -10.26 22.05
N SER A 48 -1.39 -11.48 21.50
CA SER A 48 -1.63 -12.72 22.25
C SER A 48 -0.70 -12.84 23.46
N LEU A 49 -1.20 -13.39 24.57
CA LEU A 49 -0.51 -13.51 25.88
C LEU A 49 0.94 -14.03 25.81
N LEU A 50 1.32 -14.78 24.77
CA LEU A 50 2.68 -15.27 24.59
C LEU A 50 3.68 -14.20 24.14
N THR A 51 3.21 -13.14 23.50
CA THR A 51 4.02 -11.98 23.05
C THR A 51 4.33 -11.03 24.22
N MET A 52 3.63 -11.18 25.36
CA MET A 52 3.83 -10.37 26.56
C MET A 52 5.04 -10.81 27.41
N LEU A 53 5.70 -11.92 27.08
CA LEU A 53 6.88 -12.43 27.81
C LEU A 53 8.22 -11.82 27.33
N LEU A 54 8.17 -10.79 26.48
CA LEU A 54 9.34 -10.18 25.86
C LEU A 54 9.85 -9.00 26.69
N GLY A 55 10.86 -9.26 27.53
CA GLY A 55 11.63 -8.25 28.24
C GLY A 55 12.87 -7.79 27.47
N SER A 56 13.38 -6.60 27.79
CA SER A 56 14.53 -5.99 27.11
C SER A 56 15.83 -6.00 27.96
N LYS A 57 16.97 -6.00 27.24
CA LYS A 57 18.40 -5.87 27.63
C LYS A 57 19.19 -7.17 27.89
N GLY A 58 20.17 -7.41 27.03
CA GLY A 58 21.09 -8.56 26.98
C GLY A 58 21.08 -9.20 25.59
N ALA A 59 22.19 -9.21 24.86
CA ALA A 59 22.25 -9.78 23.51
C ALA A 59 22.87 -11.17 23.55
N ARG A 60 22.03 -12.20 23.56
CA ARG A 60 22.39 -13.57 23.15
C ARG A 60 21.44 -14.01 22.06
N ALA A 61 22.00 -14.37 20.90
CA ALA A 61 21.26 -15.01 19.81
C ALA A 61 20.76 -16.39 20.27
N LEU A 62 19.70 -16.88 19.62
CA LEU A 62 19.30 -18.29 19.71
C LEU A 62 20.54 -19.21 19.69
N SER A 63 20.56 -20.13 20.62
CA SER A 63 21.55 -21.19 20.74
C SER A 63 21.77 -21.89 19.39
N PRO A 64 23.02 -22.24 19.02
CA PRO A 64 23.35 -22.72 17.69
C PRO A 64 22.54 -23.95 17.23
N ASP A 65 22.17 -24.83 18.16
CA ASP A 65 21.32 -26.01 17.89
C ASP A 65 19.92 -25.60 17.42
N LEU A 66 19.29 -24.63 18.09
CA LEU A 66 17.96 -24.14 17.71
C LEU A 66 18.02 -23.25 16.47
N ASN A 67 19.10 -22.47 16.31
CA ASN A 67 19.30 -21.64 15.13
C ASN A 67 19.43 -22.48 13.85
N ALA A 68 20.09 -23.64 13.92
CA ALA A 68 20.19 -24.58 12.79
C ALA A 68 18.82 -25.13 12.35
N LEU A 69 17.89 -25.33 13.30
CA LEU A 69 16.54 -25.84 13.03
C LEU A 69 15.63 -24.84 12.31
N LYS A 70 16.02 -23.56 12.20
CA LYS A 70 15.24 -22.55 11.46
C LYS A 70 15.28 -22.73 9.94
N GLY A 71 16.28 -23.48 9.44
CA GLY A 71 16.53 -23.65 8.01
C GLY A 71 15.33 -24.22 7.23
N PRO A 72 15.30 -24.03 5.90
CA PRO A 72 14.16 -24.38 5.05
C PRO A 72 13.80 -25.87 5.04
N THR A 73 14.75 -26.75 5.32
CA THR A 73 14.55 -28.21 5.40
C THR A 73 13.87 -28.64 6.70
N GLU A 74 14.13 -27.90 7.78
CA GLU A 74 13.64 -28.18 9.12
C GLU A 74 12.34 -27.41 9.35
N CYS A 75 12.39 -26.20 9.91
CA CYS A 75 11.18 -25.44 10.25
C CYS A 75 10.81 -24.31 9.28
N ASN A 76 11.70 -23.94 8.35
CA ASN A 76 11.52 -22.82 7.43
C ASN A 76 10.95 -21.55 8.11
N ILE A 77 11.58 -21.14 9.23
CA ILE A 77 11.06 -20.03 10.03
C ILE A 77 11.43 -18.72 9.32
N GLN A 78 10.43 -18.19 8.62
CA GLN A 78 10.45 -16.87 8.01
C GLN A 78 9.58 -15.89 8.82
N LEU A 79 9.86 -14.59 8.67
CA LEU A 79 8.99 -13.54 9.19
C LEU A 79 7.75 -13.45 8.29
N GLY A 80 6.57 -13.66 8.90
CA GLY A 80 5.30 -13.72 8.17
C GLY A 80 5.14 -14.96 7.30
N ALA A 81 4.21 -14.87 6.35
CA ALA A 81 3.86 -15.94 5.41
C ALA A 81 4.78 -15.99 4.16
N GLY A 82 5.80 -15.13 4.09
CA GLY A 82 6.71 -15.05 2.93
C GLY A 82 6.06 -14.53 1.65
N LYS A 83 4.85 -13.97 1.73
CA LYS A 83 4.17 -13.35 0.58
C LYS A 83 4.75 -11.98 0.26
N ILE A 84 4.55 -11.52 -0.99
CA ILE A 84 4.96 -10.19 -1.44
C ILE A 84 4.33 -9.12 -0.53
N PRO A 85 5.14 -8.26 0.12
CA PRO A 85 4.64 -7.10 0.85
C PRO A 85 3.61 -6.30 0.03
N PHE A 86 2.53 -5.89 0.69
CA PHE A 86 1.45 -5.12 0.06
C PHE A 86 1.16 -3.84 0.84
N ILE A 87 1.25 -2.69 0.17
CA ILE A 87 0.92 -1.38 0.74
C ILE A 87 -0.15 -0.69 -0.11
N ALA A 88 -1.25 -0.32 0.53
CA ALA A 88 -2.31 0.48 -0.07
C ALA A 88 -2.17 1.95 0.33
N PHE A 89 -2.23 2.87 -0.64
CA PHE A 89 -2.36 4.30 -0.43
C PHE A 89 -3.82 4.71 -0.67
N ASP A 90 -4.46 5.15 0.40
CA ASP A 90 -5.85 5.63 0.44
C ASP A 90 -5.84 7.16 0.46
N LEU A 91 -6.02 7.77 -0.71
CA LEU A 91 -6.03 9.23 -0.86
C LEU A 91 -7.46 9.74 -0.64
N ALA A 92 -7.72 10.24 0.58
CA ALA A 92 -9.06 10.59 1.01
C ALA A 92 -9.50 11.93 0.42
N GLY A 93 -10.56 11.90 -0.38
CA GLY A 93 -11.25 13.09 -0.88
C GLY A 93 -11.32 13.25 -2.39
N GLY A 94 -11.00 12.23 -3.20
CA GLY A 94 -11.08 12.39 -4.65
C GLY A 94 -9.80 13.00 -5.21
N ALA A 95 -8.69 12.29 -5.11
CA ALA A 95 -7.43 12.65 -5.75
C ALA A 95 -7.48 12.46 -7.26
N ASN A 96 -6.75 13.32 -7.97
CA ASN A 96 -6.40 13.07 -9.35
C ASN A 96 -5.30 12.00 -9.44
N LEU A 97 -5.61 10.88 -10.08
CA LEU A 97 -4.70 9.74 -10.26
C LEU A 97 -4.31 9.52 -11.72
N ASN A 98 -4.96 10.19 -12.67
CA ASN A 98 -4.88 9.87 -14.09
C ASN A 98 -4.92 11.10 -15.00
N GLY A 99 -4.49 10.92 -16.25
CA GLY A 99 -4.39 12.00 -17.23
C GLY A 99 -3.17 12.87 -16.94
N SER A 100 -3.23 13.76 -15.95
CA SER A 100 -2.08 14.57 -15.54
C SER A 100 -1.15 13.90 -14.52
N GLU A 101 -1.40 12.62 -14.22
CA GLU A 101 -0.57 11.73 -13.39
C GLU A 101 -0.26 10.46 -14.19
N ALA A 102 -0.81 9.30 -13.83
CA ALA A 102 -0.67 8.11 -14.67
C ALA A 102 -1.47 8.27 -15.96
N LEU A 103 -0.92 7.86 -17.09
CA LEU A 103 -1.67 7.92 -18.35
C LEU A 103 -2.74 6.83 -18.35
N ILE A 104 -3.88 7.18 -18.93
CA ILE A 104 -5.00 6.27 -19.17
C ILE A 104 -5.58 6.62 -20.54
N GLY A 105 -6.00 5.60 -21.27
CA GLY A 105 -6.41 5.73 -22.66
C GLY A 105 -7.60 4.87 -23.05
N GLY A 106 -7.82 4.77 -24.35
CA GLY A 106 -8.83 3.93 -24.98
C GLY A 106 -8.53 2.42 -24.86
N PRO A 107 -9.25 1.58 -25.63
CA PRO A 107 -9.05 0.13 -25.61
C PRO A 107 -7.61 -0.34 -25.88
N GLY A 108 -6.79 0.48 -26.56
CA GLY A 108 -5.39 0.16 -26.85
C GLY A 108 -4.42 0.34 -25.66
N GLY A 109 -4.92 0.80 -24.51
CA GLY A 109 -4.13 0.99 -23.28
C GLY A 109 -3.74 2.44 -23.02
N PRO A 110 -2.79 2.70 -22.09
CA PRO A 110 -2.48 4.07 -21.64
C PRO A 110 -1.98 5.04 -22.72
N LEU A 111 -1.44 4.51 -23.83
CA LEU A 111 -0.93 5.28 -24.96
C LEU A 111 -1.93 5.39 -26.13
N ASP A 112 -3.11 4.79 -26.00
CA ASP A 112 -4.25 5.04 -26.89
C ASP A 112 -4.92 6.35 -26.47
N PHE A 113 -4.33 7.46 -26.89
CA PHE A 113 -4.58 8.78 -26.34
C PHE A 113 -6.04 9.24 -26.49
N LEU A 114 -6.51 9.95 -25.47
CA LEU A 114 -7.83 10.57 -25.46
C LEU A 114 -7.87 11.81 -26.36
N SER A 115 -9.07 12.33 -26.63
CA SER A 115 -9.20 13.63 -27.31
C SER A 115 -8.65 14.77 -26.46
N THR A 116 -8.35 15.91 -27.07
CA THR A 116 -8.00 17.15 -26.36
C THR A 116 -9.04 17.52 -25.29
N GLY A 117 -10.34 17.34 -25.61
CA GLY A 117 -11.42 17.57 -24.64
C GLY A 117 -11.41 16.58 -23.48
N GLY A 118 -11.04 15.31 -23.73
CA GLY A 118 -10.88 14.30 -22.69
C GLY A 118 -9.74 14.61 -21.75
N TYR A 119 -8.57 15.00 -22.27
CA TYR A 119 -7.45 15.45 -21.44
C TYR A 119 -7.74 16.76 -20.70
N ALA A 120 -8.48 17.69 -21.32
CA ALA A 120 -8.93 18.90 -20.64
C ALA A 120 -9.80 18.57 -19.43
N ARG A 121 -10.68 17.57 -19.52
CA ARG A 121 -11.46 17.06 -18.38
C ARG A 121 -10.56 16.49 -17.27
N LEU A 122 -9.46 15.85 -17.63
CA LEU A 122 -8.44 15.29 -16.71
C LEU A 122 -7.37 16.31 -16.28
N GLY A 123 -7.57 17.59 -16.56
CA GLY A 123 -6.72 18.64 -16.02
C GLY A 123 -5.51 19.03 -16.89
N LEU A 124 -5.45 18.63 -18.15
CA LEU A 124 -4.37 19.00 -19.08
C LEU A 124 -4.88 19.92 -20.19
N PRO A 125 -4.32 21.14 -20.34
CA PRO A 125 -4.60 21.98 -21.49
C PRO A 125 -3.96 21.41 -22.78
N GLY A 126 -4.37 21.93 -23.94
CA GLY A 126 -4.00 21.37 -25.26
C GLY A 126 -2.51 21.43 -25.61
N ASP A 127 -1.75 22.30 -24.97
CA ASP A 127 -0.30 22.41 -25.10
C ASP A 127 0.48 21.46 -24.17
N LEU A 128 -0.20 20.84 -23.20
CA LEU A 128 0.35 19.88 -22.26
C LEU A 128 -0.27 18.48 -22.41
N LEU A 129 -0.76 18.12 -23.60
CA LEU A 129 -1.22 16.75 -23.84
C LEU A 129 -0.02 15.79 -23.82
N PRO A 130 -0.20 14.49 -23.49
CA PRO A 130 0.90 13.54 -23.45
C PRO A 130 1.78 13.53 -24.71
N ASN A 131 1.17 13.67 -25.88
CA ASN A 131 1.84 13.68 -27.18
C ASN A 131 2.10 15.09 -27.76
N SER A 132 1.85 16.16 -27.00
CA SER A 132 2.18 17.53 -27.43
C SER A 132 3.70 17.73 -27.49
N PRO A 133 4.22 18.53 -28.45
CA PRO A 133 5.64 18.84 -28.54
C PRO A 133 6.17 19.45 -27.25
N ASN A 134 7.27 18.88 -26.73
CA ASN A 134 7.94 19.36 -25.53
C ASN A 134 9.45 19.37 -25.74
N ALA A 135 9.99 20.50 -26.19
CA ALA A 135 11.42 20.65 -26.47
C ALA A 135 12.33 20.44 -25.24
N ALA A 136 11.77 20.49 -24.02
CA ALA A 136 12.51 20.21 -22.79
C ALA A 136 12.62 18.70 -22.47
N SER A 137 11.90 17.85 -23.21
CA SER A 137 11.93 16.39 -23.05
C SER A 137 12.79 15.73 -24.14
N PRO A 138 13.64 14.73 -23.80
CA PRO A 138 14.41 13.98 -24.79
C PRO A 138 13.55 13.29 -25.87
N THR A 139 12.31 12.97 -25.56
CA THR A 139 11.34 12.32 -26.45
C THR A 139 10.42 13.30 -27.17
N ASN A 140 10.64 14.62 -26.99
CA ASN A 140 9.79 15.70 -27.49
C ASN A 140 8.29 15.53 -27.16
N ASN A 141 7.99 14.94 -26.01
CA ASN A 141 6.62 14.70 -25.52
C ASN A 141 6.55 14.81 -23.98
N PHE A 142 5.34 14.70 -23.42
CA PHE A 142 5.10 14.73 -21.98
C PHE A 142 4.93 13.34 -21.37
N ILE A 143 5.67 12.34 -21.85
CA ILE A 143 5.55 10.95 -21.39
C ILE A 143 6.83 10.53 -20.68
N ASN A 144 6.70 10.06 -19.44
CA ASN A 144 7.77 9.39 -18.69
C ASN A 144 7.38 7.92 -18.45
N GLN A 145 8.29 6.99 -18.74
CA GLN A 145 8.10 5.55 -18.54
C GLN A 145 9.19 4.93 -17.66
N GLU A 146 9.89 5.72 -16.83
CA GLU A 146 10.96 5.20 -15.98
C GLU A 146 10.46 4.07 -15.05
N PHE A 147 9.24 4.20 -14.53
CA PHE A 147 8.54 3.19 -13.71
C PHE A 147 7.74 2.16 -14.53
N GLY A 148 7.92 2.11 -15.85
CA GLY A 148 7.32 1.11 -16.74
C GLY A 148 5.89 1.47 -17.15
N LEU A 149 5.05 1.86 -16.20
CA LEU A 149 3.78 2.51 -16.49
C LEU A 149 4.03 3.89 -17.12
N PRO A 150 3.31 4.29 -18.19
CA PRO A 150 3.40 5.65 -18.71
C PRO A 150 2.74 6.67 -17.77
N TRP A 151 3.47 7.72 -17.44
CA TRP A 151 3.02 8.87 -16.66
C TRP A 151 3.13 10.15 -17.48
N HIS A 152 2.29 11.12 -17.19
CA HIS A 152 2.53 12.49 -17.60
C HIS A 152 3.83 12.98 -16.94
N ALA A 153 4.80 13.41 -17.74
CA ALA A 153 6.15 13.73 -17.28
C ALA A 153 6.18 14.85 -16.22
N ASP A 154 5.14 15.69 -16.20
CA ASP A 154 4.98 16.77 -15.22
C ASP A 154 4.05 16.43 -14.04
N GLY A 155 3.59 15.19 -13.90
CA GLY A 155 2.71 14.76 -12.82
C GLY A 155 3.31 15.02 -11.44
N GLY A 156 2.51 15.51 -10.48
CA GLY A 156 2.98 15.75 -9.13
C GLY A 156 3.46 14.46 -8.47
N MET A 157 2.64 13.41 -8.55
CA MET A 157 2.96 12.11 -7.98
C MET A 157 4.21 11.49 -8.61
N LEU A 158 4.33 11.56 -9.95
CA LEU A 158 5.55 11.12 -10.64
C LEU A 158 6.79 11.86 -10.13
N ARG A 159 6.76 13.20 -10.07
CA ARG A 159 7.89 14.00 -9.58
C ARG A 159 8.29 13.64 -8.15
N GLY A 160 7.31 13.39 -7.28
CA GLY A 160 7.54 12.93 -5.92
C GLY A 160 8.23 11.55 -5.88
N MET A 161 7.77 10.60 -6.69
CA MET A 161 8.38 9.27 -6.77
C MET A 161 9.80 9.33 -7.33
N LEU A 162 10.05 10.13 -8.38
CA LEU A 162 11.38 10.33 -8.94
C LEU A 162 12.34 10.87 -7.87
N LEU A 163 11.91 11.86 -7.08
CA LEU A 163 12.75 12.42 -6.01
C LEU A 163 13.13 11.37 -4.95
N ALA A 164 12.23 10.45 -4.62
CA ALA A 164 12.43 9.47 -3.55
C ALA A 164 13.10 8.16 -3.98
N THR A 165 13.38 7.96 -5.28
CA THR A 165 13.85 6.66 -5.81
C THR A 165 15.15 6.77 -6.60
N ALA A 166 16.01 5.77 -6.46
CA ALA A 166 17.17 5.58 -7.33
C ALA A 166 16.77 5.10 -8.73
N VAL A 167 17.61 5.35 -9.73
CA VAL A 167 17.36 4.96 -11.13
C VAL A 167 17.13 3.45 -11.28
N THR A 168 17.86 2.62 -10.51
CA THR A 168 17.70 1.16 -10.48
C THR A 168 16.33 0.73 -9.94
N THR A 169 15.87 1.36 -8.86
CA THR A 169 14.53 1.12 -8.28
C THR A 169 13.43 1.38 -9.31
N ARG A 170 13.52 2.49 -10.04
CA ARG A 170 12.60 2.84 -11.13
C ARG A 170 12.65 1.79 -12.24
N ALA A 171 13.87 1.43 -12.66
CA ALA A 171 14.10 0.45 -13.71
C ALA A 171 13.49 -0.93 -13.40
N PHE A 172 13.36 -1.27 -12.12
CA PHE A 172 12.85 -2.56 -11.64
C PHE A 172 11.37 -2.53 -11.23
N THR A 173 10.75 -1.35 -11.30
CA THR A 173 9.31 -1.18 -11.06
C THR A 173 8.54 -1.29 -12.37
N ASN A 174 7.37 -1.92 -12.37
CA ASN A 174 6.39 -1.77 -13.45
C ASN A 174 5.03 -1.40 -12.85
N GLY A 175 4.06 -1.03 -13.67
CA GLY A 175 2.75 -0.66 -13.18
C GLY A 175 1.64 -0.81 -14.21
N ALA A 176 0.42 -0.64 -13.72
CA ALA A 176 -0.79 -0.64 -14.52
C ALA A 176 -1.84 0.28 -13.90
N VAL A 177 -2.75 0.77 -14.74
CA VAL A 177 -3.94 1.53 -14.32
C VAL A 177 -5.20 0.69 -14.47
N ILE A 178 -6.17 0.88 -13.58
CA ILE A 178 -7.49 0.26 -13.69
C ILE A 178 -8.52 1.37 -13.79
N ALA A 179 -9.21 1.44 -14.93
CA ALA A 179 -10.37 2.30 -15.12
C ALA A 179 -11.51 1.76 -14.25
N ALA A 180 -11.96 2.55 -13.28
CA ALA A 180 -13.01 2.13 -12.36
C ALA A 180 -13.74 3.34 -11.81
N ARG A 181 -15.07 3.35 -11.96
CA ARG A 181 -15.89 4.36 -11.30
C ARG A 181 -15.76 4.24 -9.79
N SER A 182 -15.60 5.37 -9.13
CA SER A 182 -15.72 5.51 -7.69
C SER A 182 -16.86 6.47 -7.43
N GLU A 183 -17.85 6.10 -6.62
CA GLU A 183 -18.91 7.05 -6.28
C GLU A 183 -18.29 8.26 -5.58
N ASN A 184 -18.76 9.46 -5.86
CA ASN A 184 -18.32 10.65 -5.13
C ASN A 184 -19.14 10.79 -3.85
N ASP A 185 -18.58 11.41 -2.83
CA ASP A 185 -19.29 11.80 -1.60
C ASP A 185 -19.93 10.67 -0.78
N THR A 186 -19.70 9.41 -1.14
CA THR A 186 -20.15 8.25 -0.37
C THR A 186 -18.91 7.58 0.22
N GLY A 187 -18.68 7.74 1.53
CA GLY A 187 -17.65 7.00 2.26
C GLY A 187 -17.91 5.48 2.36
N ASN A 188 -18.69 4.94 1.42
CA ASN A 188 -19.13 3.56 1.27
C ASN A 188 -18.39 2.84 0.15
N ASN A 189 -17.54 3.52 -0.63
CA ASN A 189 -16.76 2.84 -1.66
C ASN A 189 -15.86 1.78 -1.03
N PRO A 190 -16.07 0.48 -1.33
CA PRO A 190 -15.31 -0.61 -0.73
C PRO A 190 -13.96 -0.79 -1.44
N HIS A 191 -13.12 0.25 -1.48
CA HIS A 191 -11.85 0.26 -2.22
C HIS A 191 -10.71 -0.50 -1.55
N ASN A 192 -10.81 -0.75 -0.25
CA ASN A 192 -9.67 -1.25 0.52
C ASN A 192 -9.55 -2.79 0.37
N PRO A 193 -8.45 -3.31 -0.22
CA PRO A 193 -8.33 -4.73 -0.54
C PRO A 193 -7.75 -5.57 0.59
N MET A 194 -7.45 -4.99 1.76
CA MET A 194 -6.57 -5.57 2.78
C MET A 194 -6.99 -6.96 3.25
N TYR A 195 -8.29 -7.18 3.50
CA TYR A 195 -8.79 -8.51 3.88
C TYR A 195 -8.67 -9.52 2.73
N GLY A 196 -8.88 -9.09 1.49
CA GLY A 196 -8.67 -9.93 0.31
C GLY A 196 -7.20 -10.32 0.15
N ILE A 197 -6.28 -9.40 0.39
CA ILE A 197 -4.83 -9.64 0.37
C ILE A 197 -4.43 -10.62 1.49
N ASN A 198 -4.97 -10.47 2.70
CA ASN A 198 -4.76 -11.45 3.76
C ASN A 198 -5.31 -12.83 3.41
N LYS A 199 -6.53 -12.90 2.86
CA LYS A 199 -7.15 -14.15 2.41
C LYS A 199 -6.38 -14.79 1.24
N ALA A 200 -5.66 -13.99 0.45
CA ALA A 200 -4.68 -14.44 -0.54
C ALA A 200 -3.36 -14.94 0.08
N GLY A 201 -3.25 -14.96 1.41
CA GLY A 201 -2.17 -15.60 2.17
C GLY A 201 -1.19 -14.62 2.81
N ALA A 202 -1.34 -13.31 2.61
CA ALA A 202 -0.43 -12.33 3.21
C ALA A 202 -0.64 -12.24 4.72
N ASP A 203 0.33 -12.67 5.51
CA ASP A 203 0.29 -12.60 6.97
C ASP A 203 1.68 -12.21 7.50
N GLY A 204 1.72 -11.41 8.57
CA GLY A 204 2.95 -10.91 9.15
C GLY A 204 3.46 -11.76 10.30
N GLY A 205 4.72 -11.56 10.69
CA GLY A 205 5.30 -12.25 11.85
C GLY A 205 4.74 -11.77 13.19
N LEU A 206 4.34 -10.50 13.28
CA LEU A 206 3.79 -9.87 14.48
C LEU A 206 2.30 -9.55 14.33
N LEU A 207 1.93 -8.93 13.22
CA LEU A 207 0.58 -8.44 12.98
C LEU A 207 0.07 -8.97 11.64
N THR A 208 -1.21 -9.30 11.56
CA THR A 208 -1.80 -9.74 10.29
C THR A 208 -1.98 -8.55 9.35
N LEU A 209 -2.74 -7.55 9.75
CA LEU A 209 -2.99 -6.34 8.98
C LEU A 209 -2.71 -5.10 9.82
N ILE A 210 -2.22 -4.04 9.18
CA ILE A 210 -2.05 -2.73 9.82
C ILE A 210 -2.65 -1.63 8.96
N GLY A 211 -2.96 -0.50 9.59
CA GLY A 211 -3.39 0.68 8.87
C GLY A 211 -3.23 1.94 9.69
N SER A 212 -3.06 3.07 9.01
CA SER A 212 -2.88 4.36 9.68
C SER A 212 -4.16 4.94 10.30
N GLN A 213 -5.32 4.30 10.09
CA GLN A 213 -6.59 4.68 10.69
C GLN A 213 -7.11 3.60 11.62
N ALA A 214 -7.69 4.03 12.74
CA ALA A 214 -8.54 3.17 13.56
C ALA A 214 -9.91 3.01 12.88
N SER A 215 -10.01 2.07 11.94
CA SER A 215 -11.23 1.68 11.21
C SER A 215 -11.22 0.17 10.95
N ASP A 216 -12.30 -0.38 10.40
CA ASP A 216 -12.34 -1.81 10.06
C ASP A 216 -11.44 -2.15 8.87
N SER A 217 -11.17 -1.21 7.97
CA SER A 217 -10.26 -1.40 6.83
C SER A 217 -8.82 -1.00 7.12
N GLY A 218 -8.56 -0.33 8.25
CA GLY A 218 -7.26 0.32 8.52
C GLY A 218 -7.05 1.63 7.74
N GLY A 219 -8.00 2.01 6.87
CA GLY A 219 -7.98 3.24 6.07
C GLY A 219 -9.24 4.11 6.20
N ASN A 220 -9.39 5.09 5.31
CA ASN A 220 -10.59 5.92 5.15
C ASN A 220 -11.69 5.17 4.40
N SER A 221 -11.37 4.58 3.25
CA SER A 221 -12.31 3.79 2.45
C SER A 221 -12.61 2.45 3.10
N MET A 222 -13.82 1.93 2.87
CA MET A 222 -14.25 0.65 3.42
C MET A 222 -13.59 -0.52 2.69
N ALA A 223 -13.54 -1.69 3.33
CA ALA A 223 -13.24 -2.93 2.65
C ALA A 223 -14.54 -3.60 2.16
N PRO A 224 -14.52 -4.41 1.08
CA PRO A 224 -15.68 -5.19 0.65
C PRO A 224 -16.21 -6.07 1.79
N VAL A 225 -17.50 -5.92 2.12
CA VAL A 225 -18.14 -6.60 3.26
C VAL A 225 -17.97 -8.12 3.19
N MET A 226 -18.03 -8.68 1.98
CA MET A 226 -17.88 -10.13 1.75
C MET A 226 -16.48 -10.67 2.05
N MET A 227 -15.48 -9.78 2.21
CA MET A 227 -14.10 -10.14 2.52
C MET A 227 -13.73 -9.88 3.98
N ILE A 228 -14.51 -9.09 4.72
CA ILE A 228 -14.17 -8.68 6.09
C ILE A 228 -14.13 -9.92 7.01
N ASP A 229 -13.00 -10.09 7.70
CA ASP A 229 -12.86 -11.02 8.81
C ASP A 229 -12.60 -10.20 10.10
N PRO A 230 -13.59 -10.09 11.00
CA PRO A 230 -13.45 -9.33 12.24
C PRO A 230 -12.27 -9.79 13.13
N ALA A 231 -11.85 -11.07 13.04
CA ALA A 231 -10.71 -11.59 13.80
C ALA A 231 -9.36 -11.07 13.28
N LYS A 232 -9.33 -10.51 12.07
CA LYS A 232 -8.14 -10.00 11.39
C LYS A 232 -8.15 -8.49 11.23
N ARG A 233 -8.94 -7.78 12.05
CA ARG A 233 -9.07 -6.33 11.98
C ARG A 233 -7.70 -5.63 12.05
N PRO A 234 -7.40 -4.68 11.15
CA PRO A 234 -6.10 -4.02 11.12
C PRO A 234 -5.76 -3.28 12.42
N THR A 235 -4.53 -3.46 12.89
CA THR A 235 -3.97 -2.70 14.01
C THR A 235 -3.59 -1.30 13.55
N LYS A 236 -3.93 -0.29 14.36
CA LYS A 236 -3.58 1.08 14.02
C LYS A 236 -2.08 1.33 14.18
N VAL A 237 -1.43 1.83 13.13
CA VAL A 237 -0.02 2.27 13.12
C VAL A 237 0.11 3.57 12.31
N ASP A 238 0.41 4.69 12.96
CA ASP A 238 0.67 5.97 12.27
C ASP A 238 1.95 6.70 12.69
N ARG A 239 2.76 6.11 13.58
CA ARG A 239 4.04 6.67 14.07
C ARG A 239 4.96 5.61 14.66
N ALA A 240 6.22 5.97 14.89
CA ALA A 240 7.22 5.08 15.49
C ALA A 240 6.81 4.50 16.84
N SER A 241 6.22 5.31 17.73
CA SER A 241 5.80 4.84 19.06
C SER A 241 4.74 3.73 19.01
N ASP A 242 3.89 3.71 17.97
CA ASP A 242 2.87 2.68 17.81
C ASP A 242 3.51 1.31 17.52
N VAL A 243 4.60 1.27 16.75
CA VAL A 243 5.29 0.02 16.40
C VAL A 243 6.25 -0.42 17.50
N THR A 244 6.97 0.51 18.13
CA THR A 244 7.86 0.16 19.26
C THR A 244 7.07 -0.30 20.48
N GLY A 245 5.88 0.27 20.71
CA GLY A 245 4.99 -0.11 21.80
C GLY A 245 4.37 -1.50 21.65
N LEU A 246 4.46 -2.16 20.48
CA LEU A 246 3.97 -3.54 20.30
C LEU A 246 4.78 -4.57 21.09
N VAL A 247 6.06 -4.26 21.33
CA VAL A 247 7.04 -5.18 21.91
C VAL A 247 7.64 -4.64 23.21
N ASP A 248 7.45 -3.34 23.48
CA ASP A 248 7.80 -2.71 24.75
C ASP A 248 6.71 -3.00 25.79
N THR A 249 6.87 -4.08 26.54
CA THR A 249 5.89 -4.54 27.54
C THR A 249 5.98 -3.81 28.89
N GLY A 250 6.83 -2.77 29.02
CA GLY A 250 7.03 -2.06 30.27
C GLY A 250 7.43 -2.98 31.43
N GLU A 251 6.65 -2.97 32.52
CA GLU A 251 6.93 -3.60 33.82
C GLU A 251 7.07 -5.14 33.75
N LEU A 252 6.61 -5.84 32.70
CA LEU A 252 6.87 -7.28 32.53
C LEU A 252 8.34 -7.58 32.17
N GLY A 253 9.09 -6.61 31.66
CA GLY A 253 10.55 -6.69 31.57
C GLY A 253 11.25 -6.74 32.94
N THR A 254 10.51 -6.55 34.04
CA THR A 254 11.02 -6.69 35.41
C THR A 254 10.84 -8.09 36.01
N LEU A 255 10.05 -8.97 35.37
CA LEU A 255 9.89 -10.38 35.81
C LEU A 255 11.20 -11.16 35.67
N PHE A 256 12.05 -10.77 34.72
CA PHE A 256 13.40 -11.28 34.58
C PHE A 256 14.36 -10.09 34.67
N ALA A 257 15.21 -10.06 35.70
CA ALA A 257 16.24 -9.02 35.84
C ALA A 257 17.23 -9.01 34.67
N ASN A 258 17.30 -10.11 33.90
CA ASN A 258 18.09 -10.26 32.70
C ASN A 258 17.23 -10.84 31.57
N SER A 259 17.09 -10.15 30.43
CA SER A 259 16.29 -10.64 29.29
C SER A 259 16.90 -11.87 28.60
N ASP A 260 18.15 -12.20 28.91
CA ASP A 260 18.75 -13.49 28.53
C ASP A 260 18.02 -14.69 29.14
N ASP A 261 17.44 -14.52 30.33
CA ASP A 261 16.77 -15.60 31.04
C ASP A 261 15.42 -15.93 30.38
N ALA A 262 14.72 -14.94 29.84
CA ALA A 262 13.47 -15.15 29.10
C ALA A 262 13.70 -16.01 27.84
N ILE A 263 14.77 -15.74 27.07
CA ILE A 263 15.12 -16.56 25.91
C ILE A 263 15.57 -17.95 26.36
N ALA A 264 16.45 -18.06 27.36
CA ALA A 264 16.89 -19.35 27.88
C ALA A 264 15.71 -20.22 28.36
N VAL A 265 14.68 -19.61 28.96
CA VAL A 265 13.42 -20.28 29.33
C VAL A 265 12.64 -20.72 28.09
N LEU A 266 12.46 -19.86 27.08
CA LEU A 266 11.76 -20.22 25.84
C LEU A 266 12.48 -21.32 25.04
N GLU A 267 13.81 -21.28 25.02
CA GLU A 267 14.62 -22.35 24.43
C GLU A 267 14.49 -23.65 25.23
N SER A 268 14.47 -23.58 26.56
CA SER A 268 14.26 -24.73 27.43
C SER A 268 12.87 -25.34 27.23
N ILE A 269 11.83 -24.50 27.12
CA ILE A 269 10.47 -24.91 26.76
C ILE A 269 10.48 -25.59 25.39
N THR A 270 11.15 -25.01 24.40
CA THR A 270 11.28 -25.59 23.06
C THR A 270 11.91 -26.98 23.11
N ARG A 271 13.03 -27.13 23.83
CA ARG A 271 13.73 -28.41 23.99
C ARG A 271 12.89 -29.45 24.74
N VAL A 272 12.21 -29.06 25.82
CA VAL A 272 11.32 -29.94 26.58
C VAL A 272 10.13 -30.37 25.73
N SER A 273 9.53 -29.45 24.97
CA SER A 273 8.43 -29.73 24.05
C SER A 273 8.87 -30.68 22.94
N HIS A 274 10.04 -30.45 22.32
CA HIS A 274 10.60 -31.35 21.29
C HIS A 274 10.76 -32.77 21.86
N ARG A 275 11.42 -32.92 23.01
CA ARG A 275 11.60 -34.20 23.69
C ARG A 275 10.28 -34.89 24.03
N LYS A 276 9.28 -34.15 24.52
CA LYS A 276 7.95 -34.72 24.82
C LYS A 276 7.25 -35.23 23.56
N ILE A 277 7.33 -34.50 22.46
CA ILE A 277 6.72 -34.87 21.18
C ILE A 277 7.38 -36.14 20.59
N ASP A 278 8.66 -36.36 20.87
CA ASP A 278 9.41 -37.57 20.49
C ASP A 278 9.14 -38.80 21.36
N LEU A 279 8.47 -38.65 22.51
CA LEU A 279 8.15 -39.80 23.36
C LEU A 279 7.16 -40.73 22.64
N ALA A 280 7.43 -42.04 22.69
CA ALA A 280 6.56 -43.07 22.10
C ALA A 280 5.14 -43.05 22.68
N ALA A 281 4.96 -42.55 23.91
CA ALA A 281 3.65 -42.39 24.55
C ALA A 281 2.82 -41.23 23.97
N VAL A 282 3.42 -40.33 23.19
CA VAL A 282 2.72 -39.23 22.51
C VAL A 282 2.40 -39.66 21.09
N ASP A 283 1.27 -40.37 20.96
CA ASP A 283 0.69 -40.83 19.70
C ASP A 283 -0.59 -40.01 19.40
N PRO A 284 -0.61 -39.18 18.34
CA PRO A 284 -1.79 -38.42 17.94
C PRO A 284 -2.90 -39.30 17.36
N LYS A 285 -2.68 -40.62 17.20
CA LYS A 285 -3.63 -41.58 16.60
C LYS A 285 -4.08 -41.17 15.19
N LEU A 286 -3.16 -40.56 14.44
CA LEU A 286 -3.34 -40.17 13.04
C LEU A 286 -2.52 -41.09 12.14
N ALA A 287 -2.74 -41.03 10.83
CA ALA A 287 -1.85 -41.70 9.89
C ALA A 287 -0.40 -41.19 10.06
N ALA A 288 0.59 -42.04 9.81
CA ALA A 288 1.99 -41.73 10.10
C ALA A 288 2.48 -40.40 9.47
N THR A 289 2.01 -40.09 8.26
CA THR A 289 2.33 -38.84 7.54
C THR A 289 1.71 -37.61 8.22
N GLU A 290 0.45 -37.69 8.65
CA GLU A 290 -0.27 -36.63 9.36
C GLU A 290 0.30 -36.42 10.76
N ALA A 291 0.62 -37.52 11.45
CA ALA A 291 1.28 -37.50 12.75
C ALA A 291 2.65 -36.80 12.65
N ALA A 292 3.46 -37.13 11.65
CA ALA A 292 4.74 -36.46 11.41
C ALA A 292 4.56 -34.96 11.11
N ALA A 293 3.58 -34.59 10.27
CA ALA A 293 3.26 -33.20 9.96
C ALA A 293 2.81 -32.41 11.20
N LEU A 294 1.94 -32.99 12.04
CA LEU A 294 1.47 -32.38 13.28
C LEU A 294 2.62 -32.20 14.28
N LYS A 295 3.45 -33.23 14.47
CA LYS A 295 4.62 -33.16 15.36
C LYS A 295 5.59 -32.07 14.89
N LYS A 296 5.85 -31.97 13.58
CA LYS A 296 6.66 -30.93 12.96
C LYS A 296 6.06 -29.53 13.20
N LEU A 297 4.76 -29.36 12.99
CA LEU A 297 4.06 -28.10 13.20
C LEU A 297 4.20 -27.60 14.64
N VAL A 298 3.98 -28.48 15.63
CA VAL A 298 4.11 -28.12 17.05
C VAL A 298 5.56 -27.76 17.40
N ARG A 299 6.54 -28.55 16.94
CA ARG A 299 7.98 -28.27 17.16
C ARG A 299 8.41 -26.91 16.63
N CYS A 300 8.02 -26.64 15.38
CA CYS A 300 8.36 -25.40 14.70
C CYS A 300 7.59 -24.21 15.28
N GLY A 301 6.39 -24.43 15.83
CA GLY A 301 5.64 -23.41 16.56
C GLY A 301 6.39 -22.90 17.79
N TYR A 302 6.89 -23.78 18.65
CA TYR A 302 7.70 -23.39 19.81
C TYR A 302 9.00 -22.68 19.41
N LEU A 303 9.70 -23.21 18.40
CA LEU A 303 10.92 -22.59 17.90
C LEU A 303 10.64 -21.20 17.29
N LYS A 304 9.52 -21.03 16.58
CA LYS A 304 9.09 -19.73 16.03
C LYS A 304 8.80 -18.73 17.14
N SER A 305 8.17 -19.14 18.24
CA SER A 305 7.96 -18.25 19.39
C SER A 305 9.29 -17.79 20.01
N ALA A 306 10.26 -18.70 20.18
CA ALA A 306 11.59 -18.33 20.67
C ALA A 306 12.34 -17.40 19.70
N ASP A 307 12.20 -17.63 18.39
CA ASP A 307 12.79 -16.77 17.35
C ASP A 307 12.18 -15.37 17.31
N LEU A 308 10.86 -15.24 17.42
CA LEU A 308 10.19 -13.93 17.52
C LEU A 308 10.64 -13.20 18.78
N ALA A 309 10.80 -13.91 19.90
CA ALA A 309 11.26 -13.34 21.14
C ALA A 309 12.69 -12.75 21.05
N ASP A 310 13.60 -13.48 20.42
CA ASP A 310 14.97 -13.02 20.17
C ASP A 310 14.98 -11.79 19.26
N ARG A 311 14.20 -11.80 18.18
CA ARG A 311 14.15 -10.72 17.19
C ARG A 311 13.56 -9.43 17.73
N PHE A 312 12.52 -9.50 18.57
CA PHE A 312 11.78 -8.35 19.06
C PHE A 312 12.13 -7.92 20.48
N ARG A 313 13.22 -8.48 21.03
CA ARG A 313 13.80 -8.07 22.32
C ARG A 313 14.07 -6.56 22.42
N SER A 314 14.43 -5.92 21.30
CA SER A 314 14.67 -4.48 21.25
C SER A 314 13.65 -3.78 20.36
N PRO A 315 12.94 -2.76 20.88
CA PRO A 315 12.05 -1.93 20.07
C PRO A 315 12.79 -1.19 18.94
N ALA A 316 14.12 -1.06 19.03
CA ALA A 316 14.95 -0.42 18.01
C ALA A 316 14.82 -1.08 16.63
N ALA A 317 14.61 -2.40 16.58
CA ALA A 317 14.43 -3.12 15.32
C ALA A 317 13.17 -2.65 14.57
N LEU A 318 12.11 -2.28 15.29
CA LEU A 318 10.85 -1.81 14.73
C LEU A 318 10.85 -0.31 14.44
N ASN A 319 11.73 0.46 15.10
CA ASN A 319 11.69 1.91 15.06
C ASN A 319 12.13 2.45 13.68
N PRO A 320 11.25 3.16 12.94
CA PRO A 320 11.63 3.80 11.68
C PRO A 320 12.49 5.06 11.86
N ASP A 321 12.42 5.74 13.01
CA ASP A 321 13.08 7.03 13.27
C ASP A 321 14.62 6.91 13.37
N ILE A 322 15.12 5.68 13.53
CA ILE A 322 16.55 5.38 13.66
C ILE A 322 17.03 4.41 12.57
N ASP A 323 16.17 4.09 11.58
CA ASP A 323 16.55 3.23 10.48
C ASP A 323 17.33 4.04 9.44
N PRO A 324 18.65 3.78 9.26
CA PRO A 324 19.48 4.55 8.34
C PRO A 324 19.09 4.36 6.87
N ASP A 325 18.32 3.31 6.55
CA ASP A 325 17.79 3.11 5.20
C ASP A 325 16.54 3.97 4.93
N ILE A 326 15.91 4.52 5.98
CA ILE A 326 14.71 5.36 5.90
C ILE A 326 15.07 6.84 6.07
N VAL A 327 15.77 7.18 7.14
CA VAL A 327 16.01 8.56 7.56
C VAL A 327 17.46 8.77 7.95
N GLY A 328 17.98 9.96 7.62
CA GLY A 328 19.32 10.39 8.00
C GLY A 328 20.21 10.69 6.78
N PRO A 329 21.54 10.79 6.94
CA PRO A 329 22.44 11.21 5.87
C PRO A 329 22.44 10.31 4.63
N ALA A 330 22.18 9.02 4.83
CA ALA A 330 22.06 8.02 3.76
C ALA A 330 20.61 7.54 3.56
N GLY A 331 19.66 8.09 4.31
CA GLY A 331 18.25 7.70 4.26
C GLY A 331 17.56 8.10 2.96
N ILE A 332 16.32 7.65 2.81
CA ILE A 332 15.42 8.13 1.75
C ILE A 332 15.06 9.59 2.00
N TRP A 333 14.80 9.93 3.25
CA TRP A 333 14.58 11.29 3.70
C TRP A 333 15.78 11.79 4.51
N THR A 334 16.09 13.07 4.34
CA THR A 334 16.93 13.75 5.32
C THR A 334 16.18 13.86 6.65
N GLN A 335 16.91 14.04 7.75
CA GLN A 335 16.30 14.22 9.08
C GLN A 335 15.30 15.39 9.09
N ALA A 336 15.66 16.51 8.46
CA ALA A 336 14.81 17.71 8.41
C ALA A 336 13.51 17.47 7.64
N GLU A 337 13.54 16.74 6.52
CA GLU A 337 12.33 16.39 5.78
C GLU A 337 11.44 15.45 6.57
N TYR A 338 12.04 14.43 7.19
CA TYR A 338 11.34 13.44 8.00
C TYR A 338 10.65 14.08 9.21
N ASP A 339 11.32 15.00 9.90
CA ASP A 339 10.77 15.73 11.06
C ASP A 339 9.75 16.81 10.63
N GLY A 340 9.90 17.34 9.41
CA GLY A 340 9.03 18.37 8.85
C GLY A 340 7.64 17.88 8.42
N ASP A 341 7.47 16.60 8.08
CA ASP A 341 6.20 16.09 7.52
C ASP A 341 5.69 14.82 8.22
N GLY A 342 4.50 14.90 8.80
CA GLY A 342 3.85 13.77 9.48
C GLY A 342 3.47 12.63 8.54
N GLU A 343 3.24 12.90 7.25
CA GLU A 343 2.96 11.86 6.25
C GLU A 343 4.19 10.98 5.99
N PHE A 344 5.40 11.52 6.12
CA PHE A 344 6.63 10.74 5.96
C PHE A 344 6.83 9.80 7.15
N ARG A 345 6.64 10.29 8.39
CA ARG A 345 6.73 9.45 9.60
C ARG A 345 5.70 8.33 9.63
N LYS A 346 4.45 8.64 9.25
CA LYS A 346 3.38 7.65 9.12
C LYS A 346 3.70 6.60 8.05
N THR A 347 4.14 7.06 6.87
CA THR A 347 4.54 6.16 5.78
C THR A 347 5.69 5.26 6.23
N ALA A 348 6.70 5.81 6.91
CA ALA A 348 7.83 5.06 7.42
C ALA A 348 7.44 3.97 8.43
N ALA A 349 6.55 4.28 9.37
CA ALA A 349 6.05 3.30 10.34
C ALA A 349 5.33 2.13 9.66
N VAL A 350 4.48 2.39 8.66
CA VAL A 350 3.77 1.34 7.91
C VAL A 350 4.73 0.58 6.98
N MET A 351 5.51 1.31 6.18
CA MET A 351 6.49 0.78 5.22
C MET A 351 7.45 -0.21 5.88
N LYS A 352 8.04 0.17 7.01
CA LYS A 352 8.98 -0.67 7.74
C LYS A 352 8.35 -1.99 8.17
N MET A 353 7.17 -1.93 8.80
CA MET A 353 6.46 -3.11 9.25
C MET A 353 6.11 -4.07 8.11
N ILE A 354 5.74 -3.54 6.95
CA ILE A 354 5.31 -4.35 5.80
C ILE A 354 6.50 -4.93 5.04
N VAL A 355 7.47 -4.10 4.66
CA VAL A 355 8.62 -4.56 3.88
C VAL A 355 9.47 -5.53 4.69
N GLU A 356 9.65 -5.31 6.00
CA GLU A 356 10.43 -6.26 6.81
C GLU A 356 9.69 -7.57 7.14
N GLY A 357 8.37 -7.64 6.86
CA GLY A 357 7.55 -8.84 7.05
C GLY A 357 6.96 -8.98 8.46
N TYR A 358 6.96 -7.88 9.23
CA TYR A 358 6.36 -7.82 10.56
C TYR A 358 4.83 -7.76 10.49
N ALA A 359 4.29 -7.12 9.45
CA ALA A 359 2.88 -7.12 9.11
C ALA A 359 2.63 -7.66 7.69
N GLY A 360 1.48 -8.30 7.46
CA GLY A 360 1.17 -8.95 6.18
C GLY A 360 0.79 -7.99 5.07
N ALA A 361 -0.05 -7.02 5.37
CA ALA A 361 -0.40 -5.92 4.47
C ALA A 361 -0.72 -4.65 5.26
N GLY A 362 -0.55 -3.48 4.62
CA GLY A 362 -0.69 -2.16 5.27
C GLY A 362 -1.50 -1.16 4.45
N THR A 363 -2.26 -0.27 5.10
CA THR A 363 -2.87 0.91 4.45
C THR A 363 -2.34 2.22 5.03
N VAL A 364 -1.80 3.09 4.16
CA VAL A 364 -1.46 4.48 4.45
C VAL A 364 -2.59 5.38 3.93
N THR A 365 -3.27 6.07 4.83
CA THR A 365 -4.33 7.02 4.48
C THR A 365 -3.78 8.43 4.52
N MET A 366 -3.93 9.17 3.43
CA MET A 366 -3.51 10.56 3.34
C MET A 366 -4.74 11.45 3.14
N GLY A 367 -4.89 12.50 3.97
CA GLY A 367 -6.03 13.42 3.91
C GLY A 367 -5.78 14.62 3.01
N GLY A 368 -6.85 15.37 2.71
CA GLY A 368 -6.78 16.61 1.96
C GLY A 368 -6.85 16.44 0.44
N PHE A 369 -7.29 15.31 -0.11
CA PHE A 369 -7.34 15.15 -1.56
C PHE A 369 -8.62 15.74 -2.20
N ASP A 370 -9.49 16.34 -1.38
CA ASP A 370 -10.73 17.01 -1.78
C ASP A 370 -10.53 18.44 -2.31
N TYR A 371 -9.65 18.59 -3.30
CA TYR A 371 -9.20 19.91 -3.76
C TYR A 371 -10.02 20.49 -4.92
N HIS A 372 -11.21 19.98 -5.23
CA HIS A 372 -12.06 20.60 -6.24
C HIS A 372 -12.47 22.03 -5.78
N GLY A 373 -12.26 23.02 -6.64
CA GLY A 373 -12.49 24.44 -6.31
C GLY A 373 -11.44 25.08 -5.38
N GLN A 374 -10.36 24.38 -5.01
CA GLN A 374 -9.33 24.85 -4.06
C GLN A 374 -7.96 25.15 -4.72
N GLY A 375 -7.98 25.32 -6.05
CA GLY A 375 -6.78 25.64 -6.84
C GLY A 375 -6.03 24.40 -7.33
N ARG A 376 -5.41 24.53 -8.51
CA ARG A 376 -4.60 23.46 -9.10
C ARG A 376 -3.34 23.21 -8.27
N ALA A 377 -2.64 24.28 -7.87
CA ALA A 377 -1.42 24.20 -7.06
C ALA A 377 -1.56 23.34 -5.80
N THR A 378 -2.68 23.48 -5.07
CA THR A 378 -2.95 22.70 -3.85
C THR A 378 -2.97 21.19 -4.15
N GLY A 379 -3.71 20.78 -5.17
CA GLY A 379 -3.78 19.37 -5.56
C GLY A 379 -2.44 18.84 -6.05
N GLU A 380 -1.68 19.67 -6.78
CA GLU A 380 -0.39 19.29 -7.32
C GLU A 380 0.68 19.04 -6.25
N LEU A 381 0.71 19.88 -5.21
CA LEU A 381 1.60 19.69 -4.07
C LEU A 381 1.21 18.49 -3.21
N ARG A 382 -0.09 18.21 -3.05
CA ARG A 382 -0.57 17.03 -2.32
C ARG A 382 -0.26 15.73 -3.06
N ASN A 383 -0.45 15.71 -4.38
CA ASN A 383 -0.02 14.61 -5.24
C ASN A 383 1.51 14.44 -5.20
N PHE A 384 2.27 15.53 -5.22
CA PHE A 384 3.72 15.48 -5.04
C PHE A 384 4.14 14.86 -3.71
N ARG A 385 3.52 15.25 -2.60
CA ARG A 385 3.75 14.63 -1.29
C ARG A 385 3.41 13.13 -1.30
N ALA A 386 2.27 12.74 -1.86
CA ALA A 386 1.90 11.32 -1.99
C ALA A 386 2.94 10.55 -2.82
N GLY A 387 3.41 11.13 -3.92
CA GLY A 387 4.48 10.57 -4.74
C GLY A 387 5.76 10.32 -3.96
N ARG A 388 6.16 11.23 -3.07
CA ARG A 388 7.32 11.03 -2.20
C ARG A 388 7.14 9.85 -1.26
N CYS A 389 5.96 9.67 -0.68
CA CYS A 389 5.64 8.53 0.19
C CYS A 389 5.63 7.20 -0.58
N ILE A 390 5.00 7.16 -1.76
CA ILE A 390 4.95 5.98 -2.63
C ILE A 390 6.37 5.59 -3.09
N GLY A 391 7.14 6.57 -3.55
CA GLY A 391 8.52 6.36 -3.97
C GLY A 391 9.40 5.84 -2.84
N ALA A 392 9.22 6.35 -1.61
CA ALA A 392 9.93 5.84 -0.44
C ALA A 392 9.63 4.36 -0.16
N CYS A 393 8.38 3.93 -0.28
CA CYS A 393 8.04 2.51 -0.15
C CYS A 393 8.78 1.63 -1.18
N LEU A 394 8.85 2.07 -2.45
CA LEU A 394 9.56 1.35 -3.50
C LEU A 394 11.08 1.32 -3.24
N GLU A 395 11.66 2.46 -2.85
CA GLU A 395 13.09 2.58 -2.57
C GLU A 395 13.50 1.77 -1.34
N TYR A 396 12.68 1.76 -0.28
CA TYR A 396 12.97 0.94 0.90
C TYR A 396 12.89 -0.56 0.58
N ALA A 397 11.89 -0.98 -0.22
CA ALA A 397 11.82 -2.35 -0.71
C ALA A 397 13.07 -2.73 -1.53
N ALA A 398 13.57 -1.81 -2.37
CA ALA A 398 14.82 -2.01 -3.11
C ALA A 398 16.04 -2.15 -2.19
N ARG A 399 16.18 -1.27 -1.18
CA ARG A 399 17.26 -1.33 -0.18
C ARG A 399 17.24 -2.63 0.63
N LYS A 400 16.06 -3.17 0.91
CA LYS A 400 15.88 -4.47 1.59
C LYS A 400 15.91 -5.68 0.64
N GLY A 401 16.02 -5.47 -0.67
CA GLY A 401 16.04 -6.54 -1.68
C GLY A 401 14.75 -7.36 -1.73
N LYS A 402 13.60 -6.75 -1.43
CA LYS A 402 12.30 -7.43 -1.36
C LYS A 402 11.34 -6.92 -2.44
N PRO A 403 10.53 -7.79 -3.06
CA PRO A 403 9.46 -7.32 -3.95
C PRO A 403 8.41 -6.54 -3.15
N LEU A 404 7.67 -5.67 -3.81
CA LEU A 404 6.60 -4.89 -3.21
C LEU A 404 5.50 -4.63 -4.23
N MET A 405 4.25 -4.85 -3.85
CA MET A 405 3.09 -4.35 -4.58
C MET A 405 2.52 -3.13 -3.85
N VAL A 406 2.39 -2.01 -4.57
CA VAL A 406 1.73 -0.80 -4.11
C VAL A 406 0.42 -0.63 -4.86
N TYR A 407 -0.67 -0.38 -4.15
CA TYR A 407 -1.97 -0.05 -4.71
C TYR A 407 -2.37 1.36 -4.30
N ILE A 408 -2.74 2.21 -5.26
CA ILE A 408 -3.09 3.61 -5.03
C ILE A 408 -4.54 3.80 -5.47
N PHE A 409 -5.36 4.28 -4.57
CA PHE A 409 -6.76 4.55 -4.82
C PHE A 409 -7.22 5.81 -4.11
N SER A 410 -8.39 6.28 -4.53
CA SER A 410 -9.01 7.49 -4.02
C SER A 410 -10.50 7.27 -3.83
N ASP A 411 -11.04 7.86 -2.78
CA ASP A 411 -12.48 7.93 -2.55
C ASP A 411 -13.09 9.05 -3.40
N GLY A 412 -13.53 8.70 -4.61
CA GLY A 412 -14.01 9.63 -5.62
C GLY A 412 -12.92 10.05 -6.61
N SER A 413 -13.31 10.93 -7.52
CA SER A 413 -12.42 11.57 -8.50
C SER A 413 -12.99 12.92 -8.89
N LEU A 414 -12.27 13.67 -9.72
CA LEU A 414 -12.58 15.06 -10.03
C LEU A 414 -12.39 15.37 -11.52
N SER A 415 -12.93 16.51 -11.94
CA SER A 415 -12.77 17.04 -13.29
C SER A 415 -12.31 18.49 -13.25
N ALA A 416 -11.53 18.87 -14.26
CA ALA A 416 -11.06 20.23 -14.43
C ALA A 416 -11.98 21.08 -15.31
N ASN A 417 -11.80 22.39 -15.23
CA ASN A 417 -12.37 23.35 -16.15
C ASN A 417 -11.29 23.90 -17.11
N VAL A 418 -11.64 24.92 -17.90
CA VAL A 418 -10.73 25.52 -18.88
C VAL A 418 -9.78 26.58 -18.31
N THR A 419 -9.92 26.95 -17.03
CA THR A 419 -9.07 27.95 -16.39
C THR A 419 -7.72 27.32 -16.07
N VAL A 420 -6.63 27.93 -16.51
CA VAL A 420 -5.27 27.45 -16.28
C VAL A 420 -4.62 28.17 -15.09
N ASP A 421 -3.93 27.41 -14.24
CA ASP A 421 -3.10 27.93 -13.15
C ASP A 421 -1.63 28.01 -13.59
N ASN A 422 -1.22 29.20 -14.02
CA ASN A 422 0.14 29.47 -14.47
C ASN A 422 1.14 29.76 -13.33
N SER A 423 0.74 29.58 -12.07
CA SER A 423 1.69 29.65 -10.96
C SER A 423 2.73 28.52 -11.06
N ALA A 424 3.88 28.70 -10.40
CA ALA A 424 4.94 27.69 -10.38
C ALA A 424 4.44 26.32 -9.89
N ASP A 425 3.54 26.32 -8.90
CA ASP A 425 2.93 25.11 -8.32
C ASP A 425 1.68 24.64 -9.09
N GLY A 426 1.00 25.54 -9.79
CA GLY A 426 -0.10 25.22 -10.72
C GLY A 426 0.36 24.58 -12.03
N ARG A 427 1.64 24.72 -12.36
CA ARG A 427 2.34 24.05 -13.48
C ARG A 427 1.77 24.36 -14.87
N GLY A 428 1.00 25.43 -15.03
CA GLY A 428 0.30 25.72 -16.28
C GLY A 428 -0.80 24.72 -16.59
N LYS A 429 -1.33 24.02 -15.59
CA LYS A 429 -2.38 23.00 -15.78
C LYS A 429 -3.75 23.54 -15.43
N SER A 430 -4.79 22.84 -15.88
CA SER A 430 -6.17 23.25 -15.68
C SER A 430 -6.64 23.10 -14.24
N MET A 431 -7.47 24.04 -13.80
CA MET A 431 -8.02 24.13 -12.46
C MET A 431 -9.07 23.06 -12.19
N TRP A 432 -8.97 22.43 -11.02
CA TRP A 432 -9.95 21.47 -10.52
C TRP A 432 -11.28 22.14 -10.19
N ALA A 433 -12.37 21.64 -10.76
CA ALA A 433 -13.64 22.34 -10.79
C ALA A 433 -14.73 21.63 -9.98
N SER A 434 -14.88 20.32 -10.17
CA SER A 434 -15.99 19.55 -9.60
C SER A 434 -15.60 18.09 -9.43
N ASP A 435 -16.20 17.42 -8.46
CA ASP A 435 -16.15 15.97 -8.37
C ASP A 435 -16.74 15.32 -9.61
N ASN A 436 -16.14 14.19 -10.02
CA ASN A 436 -16.55 13.42 -11.18
C ASN A 436 -16.15 11.94 -11.09
N GLN A 437 -17.06 11.11 -10.61
CA GLN A 437 -16.92 9.65 -10.53
C GLN A 437 -16.56 8.98 -11.87
N GLY A 438 -16.93 9.61 -12.98
CA GLY A 438 -16.68 9.10 -14.33
C GLY A 438 -15.22 9.22 -14.75
N THR A 439 -14.38 9.93 -14.02
CA THR A 439 -12.95 10.10 -14.34
C THR A 439 -12.04 9.24 -13.47
N ALA A 440 -12.61 8.46 -12.55
CA ALA A 440 -11.85 7.72 -11.55
C ALA A 440 -11.01 6.58 -12.16
N ALA A 441 -9.87 6.34 -11.53
CA ALA A 441 -8.99 5.22 -11.82
C ALA A 441 -8.24 4.84 -10.54
N SER A 442 -7.61 3.67 -10.55
CA SER A 442 -6.64 3.26 -9.53
C SER A 442 -5.35 2.80 -10.19
N ILE A 443 -4.27 2.76 -9.42
CA ILE A 443 -2.93 2.44 -9.92
C ILE A 443 -2.36 1.28 -9.12
N MET A 444 -1.75 0.33 -9.82
CA MET A 444 -0.91 -0.71 -9.21
C MET A 444 0.52 -0.52 -9.67
N LEU A 445 1.46 -0.52 -8.73
CA LEU A 445 2.90 -0.55 -8.99
C LEU A 445 3.49 -1.82 -8.37
N VAL A 446 4.43 -2.44 -9.06
CA VAL A 446 5.11 -3.66 -8.64
C VAL A 446 6.60 -3.44 -8.77
N PHE A 447 7.31 -3.40 -7.65
CA PHE A 447 8.76 -3.47 -7.60
C PHE A 447 9.20 -4.93 -7.49
N ASN A 448 10.14 -5.34 -8.33
CA ASN A 448 10.73 -6.67 -8.30
C ASN A 448 12.27 -6.57 -8.25
N PRO A 449 12.93 -7.02 -7.17
CA PRO A 449 14.39 -6.94 -7.04
C PRO A 449 15.14 -7.78 -8.09
N GLY A 450 14.49 -8.79 -8.69
CA GLY A 450 15.05 -9.60 -9.77
C GLY A 450 15.06 -8.92 -11.16
N GLY A 451 14.56 -7.70 -11.27
CA GLY A 451 14.39 -6.97 -12.53
C GLY A 451 12.93 -6.62 -12.81
N ARG A 452 12.68 -5.73 -13.78
CA ARG A 452 11.34 -5.18 -14.03
C ARG A 452 10.27 -6.27 -14.13
N ALA A 453 9.19 -6.14 -13.35
CA ALA A 453 8.06 -7.06 -13.40
C ALA A 453 7.48 -7.10 -14.83
N GLN A 454 7.33 -8.30 -15.38
CA GLN A 454 6.89 -8.48 -16.77
C GLN A 454 5.36 -8.54 -16.84
N LEU A 455 4.81 -7.95 -17.89
CA LEU A 455 3.39 -8.07 -18.21
C LEU A 455 3.15 -9.38 -18.98
N ARG A 456 2.01 -10.03 -18.77
CA ARG A 456 1.60 -11.19 -19.57
C ARG A 456 1.37 -10.84 -21.04
N SER A 457 0.96 -9.59 -21.28
CA SER A 457 0.87 -9.00 -22.61
C SER A 457 1.62 -7.66 -22.59
N PRO A 458 2.66 -7.47 -23.43
CA PRO A 458 3.50 -6.27 -23.41
C PRO A 458 2.73 -4.95 -23.59
N THR A 459 1.56 -4.99 -24.22
CA THR A 459 0.73 -3.81 -24.49
C THR A 459 -0.38 -3.59 -23.46
N ARG A 460 -0.54 -4.49 -22.50
CA ARG A 460 -1.67 -4.47 -21.56
C ARG A 460 -1.26 -3.97 -20.18
N GLN A 461 -1.13 -2.65 -20.05
CA GLN A 461 -0.91 -1.93 -18.78
C GLN A 461 -2.18 -1.27 -18.24
N GLN A 462 -3.34 -1.66 -18.77
CA GLN A 462 -4.61 -1.08 -18.41
C GLN A 462 -5.70 -2.15 -18.35
N ILE A 463 -6.53 -2.08 -17.32
CA ILE A 463 -7.79 -2.83 -17.21
C ILE A 463 -8.95 -1.85 -17.37
N GLY A 464 -9.93 -2.21 -18.20
CA GLY A 464 -10.97 -1.31 -18.66
C GLY A 464 -10.41 -0.22 -19.58
N ASN A 465 -11.22 0.76 -19.94
CA ASN A 465 -10.77 1.89 -20.75
C ASN A 465 -11.59 3.15 -20.53
N PHE A 466 -11.03 4.24 -21.04
CA PHE A 466 -11.70 5.54 -21.10
C PHE A 466 -12.26 5.75 -22.51
N SER A 467 -13.38 6.45 -22.60
CA SER A 467 -13.91 7.00 -23.84
C SER A 467 -13.07 8.20 -24.28
N PRO A 468 -13.14 8.60 -25.58
CA PRO A 468 -12.36 9.75 -26.07
C PRO A 468 -12.60 11.06 -25.33
N ASP A 469 -13.75 11.23 -24.68
CA ASP A 469 -14.10 12.40 -23.86
C ASP A 469 -13.60 12.30 -22.41
N GLY A 470 -12.82 11.27 -22.05
CA GLY A 470 -12.19 11.13 -20.75
C GLY A 470 -13.13 10.64 -19.65
N ALA A 471 -14.04 9.71 -19.97
CA ALA A 471 -14.86 9.01 -18.98
C ALA A 471 -14.60 7.50 -18.98
N VAL A 472 -14.72 6.86 -17.83
CA VAL A 472 -14.69 5.41 -17.68
C VAL A 472 -15.82 4.79 -18.50
N VAL A 473 -15.48 3.86 -19.38
CA VAL A 473 -16.48 3.03 -20.08
C VAL A 473 -16.85 1.87 -19.16
N THR A 474 -18.01 1.92 -18.53
CA THR A 474 -18.40 0.93 -17.50
C THR A 474 -18.55 -0.49 -18.02
N SER A 475 -18.82 -0.68 -19.31
CA SER A 475 -18.91 -1.99 -19.95
C SER A 475 -17.54 -2.60 -20.31
N SER A 476 -16.44 -1.87 -20.11
CA SER A 476 -15.11 -2.29 -20.57
C SER A 476 -14.46 -3.38 -19.72
N SER A 477 -14.84 -3.50 -18.45
CA SER A 477 -14.40 -4.57 -17.56
C SER A 477 -15.32 -4.68 -16.33
N PRO A 478 -15.31 -5.80 -15.61
CA PRO A 478 -16.00 -5.91 -14.32
C PRO A 478 -15.56 -4.84 -13.31
N ALA A 479 -14.26 -4.54 -13.26
CA ALA A 479 -13.70 -3.49 -12.39
C ALA A 479 -14.21 -2.08 -12.74
N ALA A 480 -14.51 -1.82 -14.03
CA ALA A 480 -14.97 -0.51 -14.49
C ALA A 480 -16.34 -0.12 -13.91
N ASN A 481 -17.19 -1.12 -13.65
CA ASN A 481 -18.58 -0.91 -13.25
C ASN A 481 -18.82 -1.05 -11.75
N SER A 482 -17.92 -1.69 -11.00
CA SER A 482 -18.14 -1.98 -9.58
C SER A 482 -16.84 -1.96 -8.79
N VAL A 483 -16.81 -1.16 -7.73
CA VAL A 483 -15.66 -1.04 -6.82
C VAL A 483 -15.34 -2.37 -6.11
N ASN A 484 -16.35 -3.19 -5.79
CA ASN A 484 -16.10 -4.53 -5.23
C ASN A 484 -15.30 -5.40 -6.22
N LEU A 485 -15.64 -5.34 -7.51
CA LEU A 485 -14.97 -6.10 -8.56
C LEU A 485 -13.60 -5.51 -8.91
N LEU A 486 -13.41 -4.20 -8.70
CA LEU A 486 -12.08 -3.58 -8.72
C LEU A 486 -11.19 -4.20 -7.65
N VAL A 487 -11.65 -4.29 -6.39
CA VAL A 487 -10.86 -4.92 -5.31
C VAL A 487 -10.56 -6.38 -5.61
N GLU A 488 -11.54 -7.15 -6.09
CA GLU A 488 -11.31 -8.53 -6.53
C GLU A 488 -10.23 -8.60 -7.63
N THR A 489 -10.22 -7.65 -8.56
CA THR A 489 -9.22 -7.57 -9.64
C THR A 489 -7.81 -7.28 -9.09
N VAL A 490 -7.70 -6.42 -8.08
CA VAL A 490 -6.42 -6.15 -7.39
C VAL A 490 -5.91 -7.41 -6.68
N VAL A 491 -6.78 -8.11 -5.95
CA VAL A 491 -6.45 -9.37 -5.26
C VAL A 491 -6.06 -10.46 -6.26
N LEU A 492 -6.75 -10.56 -7.40
CA LEU A 492 -6.40 -11.47 -8.48
C LEU A 492 -4.98 -11.20 -9.00
N ASN A 493 -4.64 -9.94 -9.25
CA ASN A 493 -3.29 -9.56 -9.71
C ASN A 493 -2.23 -9.83 -8.63
N TYR A 494 -2.55 -9.61 -7.35
CA TYR A 494 -1.66 -9.99 -6.25
C TYR A 494 -1.41 -11.50 -6.22
N MET A 495 -2.44 -12.33 -6.35
CA MET A 495 -2.28 -13.79 -6.44
C MET A 495 -1.48 -14.20 -7.69
N ALA A 496 -1.66 -13.51 -8.81
CA ALA A 496 -0.93 -13.78 -10.04
C ALA A 496 0.58 -13.49 -9.92
N LEU A 497 1.00 -12.50 -9.13
CA LEU A 497 2.42 -12.26 -8.84
C LEU A 497 3.09 -13.46 -8.15
N HIS A 498 2.30 -14.33 -7.51
CA HIS A 498 2.76 -15.55 -6.85
C HIS A 498 2.51 -16.83 -7.67
N GLY A 499 1.91 -16.72 -8.87
CA GLY A 499 1.47 -17.87 -9.66
C GLY A 499 0.26 -18.61 -9.07
N GLU A 500 -0.53 -17.94 -8.23
CA GLU A 500 -1.65 -18.54 -7.50
C GLU A 500 -3.02 -18.18 -8.07
N GLU A 501 -3.11 -17.45 -9.18
CA GLU A 501 -4.38 -16.97 -9.75
C GLU A 501 -5.38 -18.10 -10.09
N GLY A 502 -4.88 -19.32 -10.38
CA GLY A 502 -5.71 -20.51 -10.59
C GLY A 502 -6.52 -20.90 -9.35
N GLN A 503 -6.09 -20.48 -8.15
CA GLN A 503 -6.77 -20.73 -6.88
C GLN A 503 -7.77 -19.63 -6.52
N PHE A 504 -7.88 -18.56 -7.33
CA PHE A 504 -8.71 -17.41 -7.00
C PHE A 504 -10.17 -17.79 -6.75
N ALA A 505 -10.78 -18.57 -7.65
CA ALA A 505 -12.17 -18.99 -7.51
C ALA A 505 -12.40 -19.90 -6.29
N SER A 506 -11.41 -20.70 -5.88
CA SER A 506 -11.52 -21.52 -4.66
C SER A 506 -11.41 -20.69 -3.37
N ARG A 507 -10.54 -19.66 -3.35
CA ARG A 507 -10.37 -18.79 -2.17
C ARG A 507 -11.49 -17.74 -2.06
N PHE A 508 -12.04 -17.33 -3.20
CA PHE A 508 -13.12 -16.35 -3.32
C PHE A 508 -14.31 -16.97 -4.09
N PRO A 509 -15.04 -17.93 -3.51
CA PRO A 509 -16.11 -18.66 -4.22
C PRO A 509 -17.29 -17.78 -4.63
N GLN A 510 -17.44 -16.61 -4.00
CA GLN A 510 -18.49 -15.61 -4.30
C GLN A 510 -17.98 -14.46 -5.18
N ASN A 511 -16.80 -14.60 -5.82
CA ASN A 511 -16.26 -13.56 -6.69
C ASN A 511 -17.17 -13.27 -7.90
N GLY A 512 -17.14 -12.03 -8.37
CA GLY A 512 -17.89 -11.57 -9.54
C GLY A 512 -17.06 -11.38 -10.81
N LEU A 513 -15.81 -11.86 -10.85
CA LEU A 513 -14.91 -11.70 -12.00
C LEU A 513 -15.18 -12.65 -13.18
N GLY A 514 -16.26 -13.45 -13.12
CA GLY A 514 -16.65 -14.40 -14.15
C GLY A 514 -15.74 -15.63 -14.25
N GLY A 515 -15.75 -16.31 -15.40
CA GLY A 515 -14.99 -17.54 -15.64
C GLY A 515 -13.47 -17.34 -15.76
N SER A 516 -12.72 -18.44 -15.86
CA SER A 516 -11.24 -18.41 -15.97
C SER A 516 -10.75 -17.54 -17.12
N GLN A 517 -11.35 -17.68 -18.32
CA GLN A 517 -10.99 -16.87 -19.48
C GLN A 517 -11.09 -15.36 -19.22
N LEU A 518 -12.15 -14.90 -18.54
CA LEU A 518 -12.30 -13.48 -18.21
C LEU A 518 -11.24 -13.04 -17.20
N ARG A 519 -10.98 -13.84 -16.17
CA ARG A 519 -9.92 -13.56 -15.17
C ARG A 519 -8.52 -13.52 -15.78
N ASP A 520 -8.23 -14.37 -16.76
CA ASP A 520 -6.96 -14.32 -17.50
C ASP A 520 -6.81 -12.96 -18.20
N THR A 521 -7.89 -12.39 -18.71
CA THR A 521 -7.86 -11.04 -19.25
C THR A 521 -7.65 -9.96 -18.18
N LEU A 522 -8.08 -10.18 -16.93
CA LEU A 522 -7.90 -9.22 -15.85
C LEU A 522 -6.53 -9.34 -15.17
N THR A 523 -5.70 -10.31 -15.59
CA THR A 523 -4.39 -10.56 -15.00
C THR A 523 -3.29 -9.91 -15.83
N LEU A 524 -2.63 -8.90 -15.25
CA LEU A 524 -1.67 -8.04 -15.95
C LEU A 524 -0.24 -8.58 -15.88
N PHE A 525 0.20 -8.98 -14.69
CA PHE A 525 1.59 -9.34 -14.43
C PHE A 525 1.83 -10.85 -14.54
N ALA A 526 2.99 -11.21 -15.05
CA ALA A 526 3.54 -12.55 -14.89
C ALA A 526 3.97 -12.77 -13.43
N PRO A 527 4.03 -14.02 -12.94
CA PRO A 527 4.56 -14.31 -11.61
C PRO A 527 5.99 -13.79 -11.45
N ILE A 528 6.29 -13.20 -10.29
CA ILE A 528 7.64 -12.77 -9.92
C ILE A 528 8.22 -13.64 -8.78
N VAL A 529 7.37 -14.43 -8.11
CA VAL A 529 7.75 -15.46 -7.13
C VAL A 529 6.92 -16.72 -7.36
N ASN A 530 7.37 -17.85 -6.79
CA ASN A 530 6.62 -19.11 -6.82
C ASN A 530 6.00 -19.38 -5.45
N GLY A 531 4.82 -18.81 -5.21
CA GLY A 531 4.11 -18.91 -3.93
C GLY A 531 4.65 -17.99 -2.82
N VAL A 532 5.95 -17.99 -2.55
CA VAL A 532 6.62 -17.19 -1.51
C VAL A 532 7.95 -16.61 -2.01
N ILE A 533 8.46 -15.57 -1.35
CA ILE A 533 9.74 -14.88 -1.63
C ILE A 533 10.94 -15.75 -1.21
#